data_AF-H1LY40-F1
#
_entry.id   AF-H1LY40-F1
#
_cell.length_a   1.000
_cell.length_b   1.000
_cell.length_c   1.000
_cell.angle_alpha   90.00
_cell.angle_beta   90.00
_cell.angle_gamma   90.00
#
_symmetry.space_group_name_H-M   'P 1'
#
loop_
_entity.id
_entity.type
_entity.pdbx_description
1 polymer ?
#
loop_
_entity_poly.entity_id
_entity_poly.type
_entity_poly.pdbx_seq_one_letter_code
_entity_poly.pdbx_strand_id
1 'polypeptide(L)'
;TLGSVMNGLIPHYYKGKMKGEAFASGKDISKLSLHEIGHIVGTVFQDPRSQFFTTTTDEKIAFGLQTICKSRDEIKQRVEEVYAEL
;
A
#
# COMPACT_ATOMS: atom_id res chain seq x y z
N THR A 1 -14.43 -2.24 6.24
CA THR A 1 -14.06 -2.49 7.65
C THR A 1 -12.93 -3.49 7.78
N LEU A 2 -13.09 -4.78 7.43
CA LEU A 2 -11.99 -5.76 7.57
C LEU A 2 -10.76 -5.39 6.73
N GLY A 3 -10.93 -4.99 5.46
CA GLY A 3 -9.81 -4.49 4.65
C GLY A 3 -9.09 -3.29 5.28
N SER A 4 -9.84 -2.41 5.95
CA SER A 4 -9.29 -1.27 6.70
C SER A 4 -8.52 -1.68 7.95
N VAL A 5 -8.86 -2.83 8.55
CA VAL A 5 -8.05 -3.42 9.63
C VAL A 5 -6.76 -3.98 9.06
N MET A 6 -6.85 -4.74 7.96
CA MET A 6 -5.68 -5.40 7.35
C MET A 6 -4.63 -4.41 6.83
N ASN A 7 -5.05 -3.29 6.24
CA ASN A 7 -4.15 -2.26 5.74
C ASN A 7 -3.76 -1.20 6.79
N GLY A 8 -4.15 -1.40 8.06
CA GLY A 8 -3.77 -0.55 9.17
C GLY A 8 -4.57 0.75 9.32
N LEU A 9 -5.49 1.09 8.41
CA LEU A 9 -6.33 2.29 8.58
C LEU A 9 -7.14 2.24 9.89
N ILE A 10 -7.54 1.06 10.33
CA ILE A 10 -8.03 0.79 11.69
C ILE A 10 -6.93 -0.02 12.41
N PRO A 11 -6.43 0.42 13.58
CA PRO A 11 -6.89 1.53 14.40
C PRO A 11 -6.16 2.87 14.15
N HIS A 12 -5.18 2.92 13.24
CA HIS A 12 -4.21 4.02 13.21
C HIS A 12 -4.77 5.33 12.64
N TYR A 13 -5.70 5.27 11.69
CA TYR A 13 -6.31 6.45 11.07
C TYR A 13 -7.72 6.70 11.58
N TYR A 14 -8.56 5.66 11.63
CA TYR A 14 -9.92 5.75 12.14
C TYR A 14 -9.97 5.48 13.64
N LYS A 15 -10.49 6.43 14.41
CA LYS A 15 -10.67 6.30 15.86
C LYS A 15 -11.79 5.33 16.19
N GLY A 16 -11.57 4.44 17.16
CA GLY A 16 -12.58 3.50 17.63
C GLY A 16 -12.02 2.49 18.64
N LYS A 17 -12.87 1.57 19.08
CA LYS A 17 -12.46 0.41 19.89
C LYS A 17 -12.39 -0.82 19.00
N MET A 18 -11.21 -1.39 18.85
CA MET A 18 -11.01 -2.69 18.22
C MET A 18 -10.85 -3.76 19.31
N LYS A 19 -11.44 -4.94 19.12
CA LYS A 19 -11.22 -6.12 19.95
C LYS A 19 -10.83 -7.29 19.05
N GLY A 20 -9.94 -8.14 19.55
CA GLY A 20 -9.33 -9.21 18.79
C GLY A 20 -8.00 -8.80 18.16
N GLU A 21 -7.43 -9.71 17.38
CA GLU A 21 -6.09 -9.57 16.79
C GLU A 21 -6.17 -9.79 15.27
N ALA A 22 -5.29 -9.14 14.52
CA ALA A 22 -5.18 -9.29 13.07
C ALA A 22 -3.70 -9.41 12.69
N PHE A 23 -3.40 -10.40 11.85
CA PHE A 23 -2.02 -10.72 11.47
C PHE A 23 -1.86 -10.65 9.95
N ALA A 24 -0.79 -10.01 9.48
CA ALA A 24 -0.34 -10.09 8.09
C ALA A 24 1.10 -10.59 8.04
N SER A 25 1.37 -11.59 7.21
CA SER A 25 2.68 -12.25 7.14
C SER A 25 3.23 -12.67 8.52
N GLY A 26 2.35 -13.18 9.39
CA GLY A 26 2.68 -13.61 10.75
C GLY A 26 2.94 -12.48 11.76
N LYS A 27 2.82 -11.21 11.35
CA LYS A 27 3.02 -10.04 12.22
C LYS A 27 1.68 -9.43 12.62
N ASP A 28 1.54 -9.10 13.89
CA ASP A 28 0.37 -8.39 14.43
C ASP A 28 0.33 -6.95 13.89
N ILE A 29 -0.71 -6.63 13.13
CA ILE A 29 -0.89 -5.33 12.47
C ILE A 29 -0.93 -4.19 13.51
N SER A 30 -1.49 -4.42 14.69
CA SER A 30 -1.65 -3.35 15.71
C SER A 30 -0.32 -2.88 16.30
N LYS A 31 0.75 -3.67 16.15
CA LYS A 31 2.09 -3.40 16.65
C LYS A 31 3.01 -2.77 15.60
N LEU A 32 2.56 -2.68 14.34
CA LEU A 32 3.32 -2.11 13.24
C LEU A 32 2.89 -0.67 12.97
N SER A 33 3.80 0.15 12.45
CA SER A 33 3.45 1.46 11.89
C SER A 33 2.75 1.32 10.54
N LEU A 34 1.98 2.33 10.12
CA LEU A 34 1.33 2.36 8.80
C LEU A 34 2.33 2.15 7.64
N HIS A 35 3.53 2.70 7.75
CA HIS A 35 4.58 2.54 6.75
C HIS A 35 5.07 1.08 6.66
N GLU A 36 5.28 0.41 7.79
CA GLU A 36 5.65 -1.00 7.83
C GLU A 36 4.53 -1.90 7.29
N ILE A 37 3.27 -1.59 7.59
CA ILE A 37 2.10 -2.31 7.07
C ILE A 37 2.03 -2.14 5.55
N GLY A 38 2.26 -0.94 5.03
CA GLY A 38 2.26 -0.65 3.59
C GLY A 38 3.32 -1.42 2.79
N HIS A 39 4.37 -1.93 3.43
CA HIS A 39 5.34 -2.83 2.80
C HIS A 39 4.86 -4.29 2.68
N ILE A 40 3.78 -4.64 3.38
CA ILE A 40 3.26 -6.01 3.49
C ILE A 40 1.89 -6.14 2.81
N VAL A 41 1.06 -5.10 2.90
CA VAL A 41 -0.33 -5.12 2.46
C VAL A 41 -0.59 -3.98 1.46
N GLY A 42 -0.93 -4.34 0.22
CA GLY A 42 -1.49 -3.43 -0.78
C GLY A 42 -3.03 -3.51 -0.81
N THR A 43 -3.70 -2.43 -1.20
CA THR A 43 -5.18 -2.40 -1.35
C THR A 43 -5.59 -1.83 -2.70
N VAL A 44 -6.44 -2.58 -3.42
CA VAL A 44 -7.12 -2.11 -4.63
C VAL A 44 -8.59 -1.88 -4.28
N PHE A 45 -9.08 -0.65 -4.44
CA PHE A 45 -10.46 -0.31 -4.14
C PHE A 45 -11.39 -0.59 -5.33
N GLN A 46 -12.68 -0.76 -5.02
CA GLN A 46 -13.71 -1.01 -6.03
C GLN A 46 -13.97 0.19 -6.94
N ASP A 47 -13.85 1.42 -6.45
CA ASP A 47 -13.88 2.61 -7.30
C ASP A 47 -12.44 3.00 -7.68
N PRO A 48 -11.96 2.60 -8.86
CA PRO A 48 -10.58 2.88 -9.27
C PRO A 48 -10.32 4.39 -9.41
N ARG A 49 -11.36 5.20 -9.71
CA ARG A 49 -11.25 6.66 -9.88
C ARG A 49 -10.76 7.35 -8.61
N SER A 50 -11.16 6.82 -7.45
CA SER A 50 -10.73 7.31 -6.14
C SER A 50 -9.22 7.16 -5.89
N GLN A 51 -8.52 6.34 -6.69
CA GLN A 51 -7.08 6.09 -6.59
C GLN A 51 -6.27 6.69 -7.76
N PHE A 52 -6.87 7.53 -8.63
CA PHE A 52 -6.12 8.30 -9.63
C PHE A 52 -5.79 9.69 -9.08
N PHE A 53 -4.50 9.92 -8.81
CA PHE A 53 -3.99 11.18 -8.29
C PHE A 53 -2.70 11.64 -8.98
N THR A 54 -2.21 10.87 -9.97
CA THR A 54 -1.05 11.19 -10.81
C THR A 54 -1.50 11.60 -12.22
N THR A 55 -0.62 12.26 -12.97
CA THR A 55 -0.95 12.77 -14.31
C THR A 55 -0.83 11.68 -15.36
N THR A 56 0.13 10.77 -15.19
CA THR A 56 0.40 9.67 -16.13
C THR A 56 0.30 8.31 -15.44
N THR A 57 0.12 7.27 -16.26
CA THR A 57 0.14 5.87 -15.81
C THR A 57 1.53 5.48 -15.28
N ASP A 58 2.60 5.91 -15.95
CA ASP A 58 3.98 5.66 -15.52
C ASP A 58 4.25 6.22 -14.12
N GLU A 59 3.82 7.47 -13.87
CA GLU A 59 3.90 8.08 -12.54
C GLU A 59 3.11 7.28 -11.51
N LYS A 60 1.94 6.75 -11.88
CA LYS A 60 1.11 5.95 -10.97
C LYS A 60 1.81 4.67 -10.54
N ILE A 61 2.43 3.96 -11.47
CA ILE A 61 3.16 2.71 -11.21
C ILE A 61 4.42 3.00 -10.38
N ALA A 62 5.13 4.08 -10.70
CA ALA A 62 6.35 4.48 -10.01
C ALA A 62 6.12 5.03 -8.58
N PHE A 63 4.94 5.60 -8.31
CA PHE A 63 4.67 6.37 -7.09
C PHE A 63 4.98 5.62 -5.78
N GLY A 64 4.62 4.34 -5.69
CA GLY A 64 4.87 3.53 -4.50
C GLY A 64 6.37 3.40 -4.19
N LEU A 65 7.18 3.24 -5.24
CA LEU A 65 8.64 3.12 -5.13
C LEU A 65 9.32 4.46 -4.80
N GLN A 66 8.78 5.56 -5.32
CA GLN A 66 9.22 6.92 -4.98
C GLN A 66 8.98 7.24 -3.50
N THR A 67 7.82 6.82 -2.97
CA THR A 67 7.43 7.06 -1.57
C THR A 67 8.40 6.41 -0.58
N ILE A 68 9.04 5.31 -0.96
CA ILE A 68 10.05 4.61 -0.16
C ILE A 68 11.50 4.93 -0.61
N CYS A 69 11.67 6.03 -1.34
CA CYS A 69 12.96 6.58 -1.77
C CYS A 69 13.85 5.60 -2.56
N LYS A 70 13.27 4.77 -3.44
CA LYS A 70 14.09 3.93 -4.33
C LYS A 70 14.87 4.78 -5.34
N SER A 71 16.00 4.22 -5.81
CA SER A 71 16.82 4.86 -6.82
C SER A 71 16.06 4.98 -8.15
N ARG A 72 16.42 5.98 -8.97
CA ARG A 72 15.81 6.18 -10.28
C ARG A 72 15.93 4.94 -11.17
N ASP A 73 17.08 4.26 -11.11
CA ASP A 73 17.34 3.08 -11.93
C ASP A 73 16.50 1.88 -11.46
N GLU A 74 16.39 1.66 -10.14
CA GLU A 74 15.51 0.62 -9.58
C GLU A 74 14.03 0.87 -9.92
N ILE A 75 13.59 2.13 -9.87
CA ILE A 75 12.21 2.51 -10.24
C ILE A 75 11.95 2.19 -11.72
N LYS A 76 12.85 2.63 -12.62
CA LYS A 76 12.70 2.37 -14.05
C LYS A 76 12.64 0.88 -14.37
N GLN A 77 13.57 0.11 -13.80
CA GLN A 77 13.61 -1.33 -14.00
C GLN A 77 12.30 -1.99 -13.57
N ARG A 78 11.78 -1.69 -12.38
CA ARG A 78 10.53 -2.27 -11.90
C ARG A 78 9.31 -1.87 -12.72
N VAL A 79 9.28 -0.64 -13.24
CA VAL A 79 8.21 -0.19 -14.13
C VAL A 79 8.24 -0.96 -15.45
N GLU A 80 9.43 -1.16 -16.03
CA GLU A 80 9.60 -1.97 -17.25
C GLU A 80 9.21 -3.44 -17.05
N GLU A 81 9.56 -4.03 -15.89
CA GLU A 81 9.14 -5.39 -15.53
C GLU A 81 7.62 -5.53 -15.49
N VAL A 82 6.90 -4.58 -14.87
CA VAL A 82 5.43 -4.58 -14.83
C VAL A 82 4.84 -4.46 -16.23
N TYR A 83 5.41 -3.65 -17.11
CA TYR A 83 4.94 -3.51 -18.49
C TYR A 83 5.15 -4.77 -19.33
N ALA A 84 6.16 -5.57 -19.03
CA ALA A 84 6.39 -6.84 -19.71
C ALA A 84 5.39 -7.94 -19.31
N GLU A 85 4.73 -7.79 -18.16
CA GLU A 85 3.71 -8.71 -17.66
C GLU A 85 2.27 -8.37 -18.11
N LEU A 86 2.08 -7.22 -18.78
CA LEU A 86 0.79 -6.75 -19.34
C LEU A 86 0.58 -7.23 -20.78
#